data_AF-A0AA89SUE1-F1
#
_entry.id   AF-A0AA89SUE1-F1
#
_cell.length_a   1.000
_cell.length_b   1.000
_cell.length_c   1.000
_cell.angle_alpha   90.00
_cell.angle_beta   90.00
_cell.angle_gamma   90.00
#
_symmetry.space_group_name_H-M   'P 1'
#
loop_
_entity.id
_entity.type
_entity.pdbx_description
1 polymer ?
#
loop_
_entity_poly.entity_id
_entity_poly.type
_entity_poly.pdbx_seq_one_letter_code
_entity_poly.pdbx_strand_id
1 'polypeptide(L)'
;MSKMLSHQVKVELMRAVTWRQCVIWAALILVLPTIQFLLIKENYVYYRQLDLFLRLNSNFVPLLFPIIMVLVYAIYFVGEQKNHFIPYVRIRIPLATYLFSKLVVNAILSFLIAFLMVFVPFIFSVKIPTTW
;
A
#
# COMPACT_ATOMS: atom_id res chain seq x y z
N MET A 1 19.62 -20.68 -9.27
CA MET A 1 19.15 -19.84 -8.13
C MET A 1 17.94 -18.96 -8.49
N SER A 2 17.88 -18.37 -9.70
CA SER A 2 16.79 -17.45 -10.11
C SER A 2 15.39 -18.08 -10.21
N LYS A 3 15.26 -19.32 -10.70
CA LYS A 3 13.96 -20.00 -10.86
C LYS A 3 13.24 -20.26 -9.53
N MET A 4 14.00 -20.68 -8.51
CA MET A 4 13.47 -20.97 -7.17
C MET A 4 13.04 -19.68 -6.45
N LEU A 5 13.84 -18.62 -6.56
CA LEU A 5 13.53 -17.29 -6.01
C LEU A 5 12.27 -16.69 -6.66
N SER A 6 12.15 -16.78 -7.99
CA SER A 6 10.97 -16.27 -8.72
C SER A 6 9.68 -17.01 -8.35
N HIS A 7 9.75 -18.34 -8.20
CA HIS A 7 8.61 -19.13 -7.74
C HIS A 7 8.20 -18.73 -6.31
N GLN A 8 9.18 -18.54 -5.43
CA GLN A 8 8.94 -18.15 -4.05
C GLN A 8 8.33 -16.74 -3.93
N VAL A 9 8.78 -15.79 -4.75
CA VAL A 9 8.16 -14.45 -4.84
C VAL A 9 6.70 -14.56 -5.28
N LYS A 10 6.37 -15.39 -6.27
CA LYS A 10 4.98 -15.58 -6.72
C LYS A 10 4.08 -16.17 -5.63
N VAL A 11 4.57 -17.16 -4.90
CA VAL A 11 3.81 -17.79 -3.80
C VAL A 11 3.59 -16.80 -2.67
N GLU A 12 4.63 -16.05 -2.27
CA GLU A 12 4.52 -15.01 -1.25
C GLU A 12 3.57 -13.89 -1.70
N LEU A 13 3.59 -13.49 -2.98
CA LEU A 13 2.67 -12.49 -3.53
C LEU A 13 1.21 -12.96 -3.49
N MET A 14 0.92 -14.18 -3.98
CA MET A 14 -0.43 -14.74 -3.95
C MET A 14 -0.98 -14.88 -2.54
N ARG A 15 -0.10 -15.21 -1.59
CA ARG A 15 -0.49 -15.43 -0.20
C ARG A 15 -0.66 -14.10 0.55
N ALA A 16 0.15 -13.09 0.23
CA ALA A 16 -0.03 -11.71 0.70
C ALA A 16 -1.33 -11.08 0.16
N VAL A 17 -1.72 -11.33 -1.08
CA VAL A 17 -2.97 -10.80 -1.65
C VAL A 17 -4.18 -11.60 -1.15
N THR A 18 -4.61 -11.31 0.06
CA THR A 18 -5.87 -11.84 0.63
C THR A 18 -6.98 -10.81 0.46
N TRP A 19 -8.20 -11.25 0.13
CA TRP A 19 -9.39 -10.38 0.00
C TRP A 19 -9.56 -9.40 1.18
N ARG A 20 -9.34 -9.85 2.42
CA ARG A 20 -9.43 -9.00 3.62
C ARG A 20 -8.40 -7.87 3.62
N GLN A 21 -7.18 -8.15 3.17
CA GLN A 21 -6.12 -7.15 3.06
C GLN A 21 -6.42 -6.18 1.91
N CYS A 22 -6.94 -6.68 0.78
CA CYS A 22 -7.41 -5.82 -0.30
C CYS A 22 -8.49 -4.83 0.17
N VAL A 23 -9.44 -5.28 1.01
CA VAL A 23 -10.47 -4.40 1.59
C VAL A 23 -9.84 -3.34 2.50
N ILE A 24 -8.90 -3.71 3.37
CA ILE A 24 -8.20 -2.75 4.24
C ILE A 24 -7.41 -1.74 3.40
N TRP A 25 -6.66 -2.19 2.38
CA TRP A 25 -5.91 -1.30 1.50
C TRP A 25 -6.82 -0.40 0.69
N ALA A 26 -7.91 -0.92 0.13
CA ALA A 26 -8.90 -0.13 -0.60
C ALA A 26 -9.57 0.91 0.30
N ALA A 27 -9.94 0.54 1.52
CA ALA A 27 -10.47 1.47 2.51
C ALA A 27 -9.43 2.55 2.84
N LEU A 28 -8.17 2.19 3.06
CA LEU A 28 -7.12 3.16 3.35
C LEU A 28 -6.88 4.13 2.19
N ILE A 29 -6.89 3.63 0.94
CA ILE A 29 -6.73 4.44 -0.28
C ILE A 29 -7.92 5.37 -0.51
N LEU A 30 -9.16 4.97 -0.17
CA LEU A 30 -10.38 5.76 -0.47
C LEU A 30 -10.84 6.65 0.69
N VAL A 31 -10.77 6.16 1.93
CA VAL A 31 -11.27 6.87 3.12
C VAL A 31 -10.39 8.07 3.46
N LEU A 32 -9.05 7.93 3.33
CA LEU A 32 -8.15 9.02 3.70
C LEU A 32 -8.29 10.25 2.78
N PRO A 33 -8.30 10.12 1.44
CA PRO A 33 -8.49 11.28 0.57
C PRO A 33 -9.90 11.86 0.66
N THR A 34 -10.93 11.05 0.93
CA THR A 34 -12.31 11.55 1.05
C THR A 34 -12.52 12.36 2.32
N ILE A 35 -11.96 11.93 3.46
CA ILE A 35 -11.98 12.73 4.70
C ILE A 35 -11.23 14.06 4.48
N GLN A 36 -10.04 14.02 3.87
CA GLN A 36 -9.29 15.23 3.53
C GLN A 36 -10.09 16.16 2.63
N PHE A 37 -10.77 15.63 1.60
CA PHE A 37 -11.61 16.42 0.71
C PHE A 37 -12.77 17.11 1.44
N LEU A 38 -13.46 16.39 2.34
CA LEU A 38 -14.56 16.96 3.12
C LEU A 38 -14.10 18.10 4.03
N LEU A 39 -12.93 17.96 4.67
CA LEU A 39 -12.38 18.99 5.56
C LEU A 39 -12.01 20.29 4.82
N ILE A 40 -11.58 20.20 3.57
CA ILE A 40 -11.08 21.37 2.83
C ILE A 40 -12.19 22.00 1.96
N LYS A 41 -13.24 21.25 1.58
CA LYS A 41 -14.36 21.75 0.74
C LYS A 41 -15.01 23.02 1.29
N GLU A 42 -15.14 23.16 2.61
CA GLU A 42 -15.87 24.26 3.24
C GLU A 42 -15.05 25.56 3.36
N ASN A 43 -13.72 25.48 3.29
CA ASN A 43 -12.84 26.60 3.69
C ASN A 43 -12.02 27.20 2.53
N TYR A 44 -12.16 26.72 1.29
CA TYR A 44 -11.29 27.14 0.19
C TYR A 44 -11.99 27.23 -1.17
N VAL A 45 -11.82 28.39 -1.84
CA VAL A 45 -12.13 28.56 -3.27
C VAL A 45 -10.89 28.15 -4.05
N TYR A 46 -10.99 27.07 -4.82
CA TYR A 46 -9.87 26.55 -5.60
C TYR A 46 -9.82 27.21 -6.97
N TYR A 47 -8.71 27.88 -7.27
CA TYR A 47 -8.51 28.54 -8.57
C TYR A 47 -8.10 27.55 -9.68
N ARG A 48 -7.46 26.43 -9.32
CA ARG A 48 -7.06 25.35 -10.24
C ARG A 48 -7.23 23.97 -9.60
N GLN A 49 -7.60 22.97 -10.42
CA GLN A 49 -7.71 21.56 -10.01
C GLN A 49 -6.39 21.01 -9.42
N LEU A 50 -5.24 21.56 -9.82
CA LEU A 50 -3.92 21.17 -9.33
C LEU A 50 -3.69 21.57 -7.86
N ASP A 51 -4.27 22.69 -7.41
CA ASP A 51 -4.13 23.15 -6.02
C ASP A 51 -4.88 22.23 -5.05
N LEU A 52 -6.02 21.70 -5.49
CA LEU A 52 -6.78 20.69 -4.75
C LEU A 52 -5.96 19.41 -4.58
N PHE A 53 -5.34 18.92 -5.67
CA PHE A 53 -4.48 17.74 -5.63
C PHE A 53 -3.26 17.92 -4.71
N LEU A 54 -2.57 19.07 -4.80
CA LEU A 54 -1.41 19.36 -3.97
C LEU A 54 -1.79 19.44 -2.49
N ARG A 55 -2.93 20.06 -2.16
CA ARG A 55 -3.41 20.16 -0.77
C ARG A 55 -3.81 18.81 -0.18
N LEU A 56 -4.43 17.93 -0.98
CA LEU A 56 -4.80 16.58 -0.57
C LEU A 56 -3.57 15.69 -0.32
N ASN A 57 -2.47 15.90 -1.05
CA ASN A 57 -1.27 15.07 -0.96
C ASN A 57 -0.13 15.64 -0.11
N SER A 58 -0.10 16.94 0.22
CA SER A 58 1.06 17.54 0.87
C SER A 58 1.17 17.27 2.37
N ASN A 59 0.05 17.07 3.07
CA ASN A 59 0.05 16.99 4.53
C ASN A 59 0.06 15.54 5.06
N PHE A 60 -1.01 14.79 4.78
CA PHE A 60 -1.24 13.51 5.47
C PHE A 60 -0.63 12.30 4.76
N VAL A 61 -0.65 12.31 3.42
CA VAL A 61 -0.18 11.17 2.60
C VAL A 61 1.30 10.84 2.84
N PRO A 62 2.24 11.81 2.89
CA PRO A 62 3.66 11.51 3.09
C PRO A 62 3.95 10.97 4.49
N LEU A 63 3.19 11.41 5.49
CA LEU A 63 3.35 11.01 6.89
C LEU A 63 2.84 9.60 7.15
N LEU A 64 1.78 9.18 6.44
CA LEU A 64 1.24 7.82 6.54
C LEU A 64 2.04 6.80 5.73
N PHE A 65 2.82 7.22 4.74
CA PHE A 65 3.62 6.35 3.89
C PHE A 65 4.49 5.33 4.67
N PRO A 66 5.35 5.72 5.65
CA PRO A 66 6.15 4.77 6.41
C PRO A 66 5.29 3.82 7.27
N ILE A 67 4.17 4.30 7.80
CA ILE A 67 3.25 3.48 8.61
C ILE A 67 2.60 2.40 7.76
N ILE A 68 2.15 2.75 6.55
CA ILE A 68 1.56 1.83 5.58
C ILE A 68 2.60 0.78 5.14
N MET A 69 3.82 1.21 4.83
CA MET A 69 4.95 0.35 4.46
C MET A 69 5.23 -0.74 5.50
N VAL A 70 5.15 -0.39 6.80
CA VAL A 70 5.36 -1.36 7.88
C VAL A 70 4.12 -2.23 8.11
N LEU A 71 2.92 -1.66 8.08
CA LEU A 71 1.67 -2.38 8.35
C LEU A 71 1.38 -3.49 7.33
N VAL A 72 1.64 -3.22 6.04
CA VAL A 72 1.47 -4.19 4.95
C VAL A 72 2.28 -5.46 5.23
N TYR A 73 3.49 -5.31 5.74
CA TYR A 73 4.35 -6.43 6.11
C TYR A 73 3.99 -7.05 7.47
N ALA A 74 3.76 -6.21 8.49
CA ALA A 74 3.63 -6.64 9.88
C ALA A 74 2.47 -7.61 10.10
N ILE A 75 1.31 -7.34 9.50
CA ILE A 75 0.12 -8.20 9.64
C ILE A 75 0.42 -9.63 9.18
N TYR A 76 1.22 -9.75 8.13
CA TYR A 76 1.55 -11.03 7.53
C TYR A 76 2.62 -11.78 8.33
N PHE A 77 3.64 -11.06 8.79
CA PHE A 77 4.71 -11.60 9.61
C PHE A 77 4.21 -12.13 10.97
N VAL A 78 3.25 -11.43 11.60
CA VAL A 78 2.62 -11.88 12.85
C VAL A 78 1.93 -13.23 12.69
N GLY A 79 1.26 -13.45 11.55
CA GLY A 79 0.61 -14.73 11.25
C GLY A 79 1.59 -15.89 11.08
N GLU A 80 2.78 -15.63 10.52
CA GLU A 80 3.82 -16.65 10.35
C GLU A 80 4.56 -16.99 11.63
N GLN A 81 4.79 -16.00 12.50
CA GLN A 81 5.34 -16.23 13.84
C GLN A 81 4.39 -17.09 14.68
N LYS A 82 3.08 -16.76 14.69
CA LYS A 82 2.08 -17.49 15.47
C LYS A 82 1.99 -18.97 15.08
N ASN A 83 2.23 -19.29 13.81
CA ASN A 83 2.13 -20.64 13.27
C ASN A 83 3.48 -21.40 13.25
N HIS A 84 4.53 -20.89 13.90
CA HIS A 84 5.88 -21.46 13.86
C HIS A 84 6.34 -21.83 12.43
N PHE A 85 5.98 -21.03 11.42
CA PHE A 85 6.15 -21.42 10.02
C PHE A 85 7.63 -21.44 9.60
N ILE A 86 8.45 -20.60 10.23
CA ILE A 86 9.87 -20.40 9.95
C ILE A 86 10.71 -21.68 10.12
N PRO A 87 10.62 -22.44 11.24
CA PRO A 87 11.37 -23.68 11.41
C PRO A 87 10.99 -24.77 10.39
N TYR A 88 9.74 -24.86 9.95
CA TYR A 88 9.30 -25.84 8.96
C TYR A 88 9.83 -25.55 7.54
N VAL A 89 9.90 -24.28 7.15
CA VAL A 89 10.39 -23.88 5.81
C VAL A 89 11.92 -23.94 5.72
N ARG A 90 12.63 -23.79 6.86
CA ARG A 90 14.10 -23.83 6.95
C ARG A 90 14.71 -25.14 6.45
N ILE A 91 13.97 -26.25 6.50
CA ILE A 91 14.42 -27.57 6.07
C ILE A 91 14.56 -27.65 4.54
N ARG A 92 13.78 -26.87 3.78
CA ARG A 92 13.71 -26.98 2.31
C ARG A 92 14.27 -25.78 1.57
N ILE A 93 14.38 -24.61 2.22
CA ILE A 93 14.78 -23.36 1.58
C ILE A 93 15.80 -22.61 2.45
N PRO A 94 16.92 -22.12 1.89
CA PRO A 94 17.86 -21.28 2.62
C PRO A 94 17.20 -19.96 3.06
N LEU A 95 17.45 -19.57 4.32
CA LEU A 95 16.84 -18.42 4.97
C LEU A 95 17.03 -17.11 4.20
N ALA A 96 18.20 -16.90 3.59
CA ALA A 96 18.50 -15.71 2.81
C ALA A 96 17.55 -15.53 1.61
N THR A 97 17.28 -16.62 0.87
CA THR A 97 16.35 -16.61 -0.27
C THR A 97 14.92 -16.30 0.18
N TYR A 98 14.49 -16.84 1.32
CA TYR A 98 13.17 -16.58 1.89
C TYR A 98 13.00 -15.11 2.33
N LEU A 99 13.96 -14.57 3.08
CA LEU A 99 13.93 -13.17 3.53
C LEU A 99 14.00 -12.19 2.35
N PHE A 100 14.83 -12.49 1.35
CA PHE A 100 14.93 -11.66 0.15
C PHE A 100 13.63 -11.66 -0.66
N SER A 101 13.01 -12.82 -0.88
CA SER A 101 11.70 -12.90 -1.54
C SER A 101 10.63 -12.08 -0.81
N LYS A 102 10.62 -12.10 0.53
CA LYS A 102 9.70 -11.28 1.33
C LYS A 102 9.95 -9.79 1.18
N LEU A 103 11.21 -9.35 1.21
CA LEU A 103 11.56 -7.95 0.99
C LEU A 103 11.10 -7.46 -0.39
N VAL A 104 11.31 -8.27 -1.43
CA VAL A 104 10.87 -7.94 -2.79
C VAL A 104 9.35 -7.82 -2.86
N VAL A 105 8.60 -8.77 -2.29
CA VAL A 105 7.13 -8.72 -2.27
C VAL A 105 6.64 -7.50 -1.49
N ASN A 106 7.25 -7.20 -0.34
CA ASN A 106 6.90 -6.02 0.45
C ASN A 106 7.16 -4.72 -0.31
N ALA A 107 8.29 -4.61 -0.99
CA ALA A 107 8.65 -3.45 -1.79
C ALA A 107 7.65 -3.24 -2.94
N ILE A 108 7.28 -4.31 -3.66
CA ILE A 108 6.31 -4.23 -4.75
C ILE A 108 4.93 -3.81 -4.24
N LEU A 109 4.43 -4.47 -3.19
CA LEU A 109 3.10 -4.17 -2.63
C LEU A 109 3.03 -2.75 -2.09
N SER A 110 4.03 -2.34 -1.31
CA SER A 110 4.02 -1.03 -0.70
C SER A 110 4.20 0.09 -1.73
N PHE A 111 5.02 -0.13 -2.77
CA PHE A 111 5.09 0.77 -3.92
C PHE A 111 3.74 0.90 -4.62
N LEU A 112 3.07 -0.22 -4.89
CA LEU A 112 1.77 -0.22 -5.58
C LEU A 112 0.69 0.47 -4.76
N ILE A 113 0.61 0.21 -3.45
CA ILE A 113 -0.34 0.86 -2.55
C ILE A 113 -0.09 2.37 -2.49
N ALA A 114 1.16 2.79 -2.31
CA ALA A 114 1.47 4.21 -2.25
C ALA A 114 1.25 4.92 -3.58
N PHE A 115 1.59 4.26 -4.70
CA PHE A 115 1.30 4.77 -6.04
C PHE A 115 -0.20 4.98 -6.22
N LEU A 116 -1.03 3.98 -5.87
CA LEU A 116 -2.49 4.11 -5.94
C LEU A 116 -3.03 5.19 -5.00
N MET A 117 -2.45 5.35 -3.81
CA MET A 117 -2.85 6.37 -2.85
C MET A 117 -2.68 7.80 -3.37
N VAL A 118 -1.69 8.04 -4.24
CA VAL A 118 -1.50 9.35 -4.91
C VAL A 118 -2.27 9.43 -6.23
N PHE A 119 -2.29 8.34 -6.99
CA PHE A 119 -2.89 8.30 -8.32
C PHE A 119 -4.43 8.36 -8.30
N VAL A 120 -5.08 7.79 -7.29
CA VAL A 120 -6.55 7.84 -7.14
C VAL A 120 -7.03 9.28 -6.88
N PRO A 121 -6.48 10.05 -5.92
CA PRO A 121 -6.80 11.47 -5.75
C PRO A 121 -6.49 12.31 -6.98
N PHE A 122 -5.43 11.97 -7.73
CA PHE A 122 -5.09 12.66 -8.98
C PHE A 122 -6.22 12.53 -10.02
N ILE A 123 -6.70 11.30 -10.28
CA ILE A 123 -7.82 11.07 -11.21
C ILE A 123 -9.08 11.80 -10.72
N PHE A 124 -9.37 11.72 -9.42
CA PHE A 124 -10.51 12.40 -8.83
C PHE A 124 -10.46 13.92 -9.03
N SER A 125 -9.29 14.54 -8.80
CA SER A 125 -9.09 15.98 -8.95
C SER A 125 -9.21 16.46 -10.40
N VAL A 126 -8.76 15.64 -11.37
CA VAL A 126 -8.88 15.95 -12.81
C VAL A 126 -10.33 15.81 -13.30
N LYS A 127 -11.09 14.85 -12.73
CA LYS A 127 -12.46 14.55 -13.16
C LYS A 127 -13.52 15.45 -12.55
N ILE A 128 -13.25 16.11 -11.42
CA ILE A 128 -14.15 17.15 -10.90
C ILE A 128 -13.99 18.38 -11.79
N PRO A 129 -14.98 18.75 -12.62
CA PRO A 129 -14.92 20.03 -13.30
C PRO A 129 -14.95 21.12 -12.22
N THR A 130 -13.99 22.03 -12.26
CA THR A 130 -14.07 23.32 -11.55
C THR A 130 -15.24 24.10 -12.15
N THR A 131 -16.46 23.78 -11.72
CA THR A 131 -17.67 24.59 -11.97
C THR A 131 -18.05 25.24 -10.66
N TRP A 132 -17.59 26.48 -10.49
CA TRP A 132 -18.28 27.52 -9.77
C TRP A 132 -18.34 28.71 -10.72
#